data_AF-A0A7W1HCP2-F1
#
_entry.id   AF-A0A7W1HCP2-F1
#
_cell.length_a   1.000
_cell.length_b   1.000
_cell.length_c   1.000
_cell.angle_alpha   90.00
_cell.angle_beta   90.00
_cell.angle_gamma   90.00
#
_symmetry.space_group_name_H-M   'P 1'
#
loop_
_entity.id
_entity.type
_entity.pdbx_description
1 polymer ?
#
loop_
_entity_poly.entity_id
_entity_poly.type
_entity_poly.pdbx_seq_one_letter_code
_entity_poly.pdbx_strand_id
1 'polypeptide(L)' 'DLGRPAAIRLAILVDRGHRELPIRADYVGKNVPTARGERVSVGLEETDGEDGVIVVAQ' A
#
# COMPACT_ATOMS: atom_id res chain seq x y z
N ASP A 1 18.93 -21.72 10.96
CA ASP A 1 17.47 -21.91 10.99
C ASP A 1 16.73 -20.57 10.85
N LEU A 2 16.95 -19.85 9.74
CA LEU A 2 16.52 -18.44 9.58
C LEU A 2 15.23 -18.27 8.73
N GLY A 3 14.57 -19.37 8.34
CA GLY A 3 13.47 -19.34 7.36
C GLY A 3 12.06 -19.60 7.91
N ARG A 4 11.90 -19.87 9.21
CA ARG A 4 10.61 -20.27 9.81
C ARG A 4 10.15 -19.22 10.84
N PRO A 5 9.68 -18.05 10.39
CA PRO A 5 9.16 -17.06 11.31
C PRO A 5 7.91 -17.59 12.01
N ALA A 6 7.70 -17.22 13.27
CA ALA A 6 6.49 -17.60 14.02
C ALA A 6 5.22 -16.96 13.44
N ALA A 7 5.35 -15.82 12.76
CA ALA A 7 4.29 -15.15 12.02
C ALA A 7 4.88 -14.20 10.97
N ILE A 8 4.11 -13.90 9.92
CA ILE A 8 4.39 -12.84 8.94
C ILE A 8 3.26 -11.82 9.08
N ARG A 9 3.61 -10.53 9.07
CA ARG A 9 2.65 -9.42 9.08
C ARG A 9 2.92 -8.46 7.93
N LEU A 10 1.87 -7.84 7.43
CA LEU A 10 1.92 -6.86 6.35
C LEU A 10 1.45 -5.49 6.87
N ALA A 11 2.34 -4.51 6.85
CA ALA A 11 2.01 -3.11 7.07
C ALA A 11 2.08 -2.37 5.73
N ILE A 12 1.08 -1.55 5.45
CA ILE A 12 1.01 -0.74 4.22
C ILE A 12 0.63 0.69 4.55
N LEU A 13 1.12 1.64 3.74
CA LEU A 13 0.73 3.04 3.88
C LEU A 13 -0.68 3.28 3.33
N VAL A 14 -1.01 2.69 2.18
CA VAL A 14 -2.29 2.89 1.48
C VAL A 14 -2.91 1.55 1.08
N ASP A 15 -4.17 1.33 1.46
CA ASP A 15 -5.03 0.29 0.88
C ASP A 15 -5.94 0.92 -0.19
N ARG A 16 -5.73 0.55 -1.46
CA ARG A 16 -6.50 1.06 -2.60
C ARG A 16 -7.72 0.19 -2.98
N GLY A 17 -7.96 -0.90 -2.26
CA GLY A 17 -8.97 -1.90 -2.60
C GLY A 17 -8.58 -2.79 -3.77
N HIS A 18 -9.60 -3.30 -4.49
CA HIS A 18 -9.47 -4.14 -5.70
C HIS A 18 -8.60 -5.40 -5.55
N ARG A 19 -8.65 -6.04 -4.38
CA ARG A 19 -7.90 -7.28 -4.12
C ARG A 19 -8.37 -8.42 -5.03
N GLU A 20 -7.41 -9.15 -5.60
CA GLU A 20 -7.66 -10.32 -6.46
C GLU A 20 -7.30 -11.64 -5.75
N LEU A 21 -6.76 -11.54 -4.53
CA LEU A 21 -6.41 -12.65 -3.65
C LEU A 21 -6.92 -12.35 -2.23
N PRO A 22 -7.09 -13.38 -1.38
CA PRO A 22 -7.51 -13.22 0.01
C PRO A 22 -6.39 -12.68 0.93
N ILE A 23 -5.63 -11.68 0.47
CA ILE A 23 -4.57 -11.03 1.25
C ILE A 23 -5.12 -9.74 1.87
N ARG A 24 -4.83 -9.53 3.16
CA ARG A 24 -5.17 -8.31 3.90
C ARG A 24 -3.95 -7.85 4.69
N ALA A 25 -3.72 -6.55 4.74
CA ALA A 25 -2.72 -5.97 5.63
C ALA A 25 -3.20 -5.99 7.09
N ASP A 26 -2.29 -6.29 8.02
CA ASP A 26 -2.53 -6.20 9.45
C ASP A 26 -2.62 -4.74 9.92
N TYR A 27 -1.88 -3.85 9.24
CA TYR A 27 -1.84 -2.43 9.53
C TYR A 27 -1.99 -1.63 8.23
N VAL A 28 -2.89 -0.65 8.25
CA VAL A 28 -3.18 0.23 7.10
C VAL A 28 -3.06 1.68 7.57
N GLY A 29 -2.22 2.47 6.92
CA GLY A 29 -2.15 3.91 7.17
C GLY A 29 -3.44 4.62 6.77
N LYS A 30 -3.85 4.45 5.51
CA LYS A 30 -5.10 5.02 4.98
C LYS A 30 -5.80 4.09 3.99
N ASN A 31 -7.12 4.00 4.11
CA ASN A 31 -7.97 3.40 3.07
C ASN A 31 -8.35 4.48 2.07
N VAL A 32 -8.03 4.27 0.80
CA VAL A 32 -8.31 5.22 -0.29
C VAL A 32 -9.09 4.47 -1.37
N PRO A 33 -10.43 4.61 -1.40
CA PRO A 33 -11.23 4.04 -2.49
C PRO A 33 -10.75 4.62 -3.82
N THR A 34 -10.52 3.75 -4.80
CA THR A 34 -10.12 4.14 -6.16
C THR A 34 -11.04 3.48 -7.18
N ALA A 35 -11.16 4.04 -8.38
CA ALA A 35 -11.65 3.33 -9.56
C ALA A 35 -10.54 2.42 -10.13
N ARG A 36 -10.91 1.45 -10.98
CA ARG A 36 -9.93 0.52 -11.60
C ARG A 36 -8.92 1.23 -12.51
N GLY A 37 -9.30 2.34 -13.13
CA GLY A 37 -8.42 3.17 -13.96
C GLY A 37 -7.57 4.18 -13.20
N GLU A 38 -7.78 4.34 -11.89
CA GLU A 38 -6.97 5.25 -11.08
C GLU A 38 -5.70 4.56 -10.57
N ARG A 39 -4.66 5.35 -10.34
CA ARG A 39 -3.39 4.91 -9.73
C ARG A 39 -3.09 5.73 -8.48
N VAL A 40 -2.56 5.05 -7.46
CA VAL A 40 -1.98 5.69 -6.28
C VAL A 40 -0.47 5.83 -6.49
N SER A 41 0.05 7.04 -6.40
CA SER A 41 1.48 7.33 -6.32
C SER A 41 1.83 7.73 -4.89
N VAL A 42 2.80 7.04 -4.31
CA VAL A 42 3.34 7.36 -2.98
C VAL A 42 4.72 7.94 -3.21
N GLY A 43 4.94 9.17 -2.75
CA GLY A 43 6.24 9.82 -2.69
C GLY A 43 6.75 9.81 -1.25
N LEU A 44 8.04 9.52 -1.10
CA LEU A 44 8.77 9.61 0.16
C LEU A 44 9.95 10.56 0.00
N GLU A 45 10.25 11.36 1.01
CA GLU A 45 11.38 12.30 0.99
C GLU A 45 12.70 11.63 0.54
N GLU A 46 12.99 10.42 1.01
CA GLU A 46 14.26 9.72 0.74
C GLU A 46 14.42 9.27 -0.72
N THR A 47 13.31 9.07 -1.44
CA THR A 47 13.32 8.57 -2.83
C THR A 47 12.91 9.64 -3.84
N ASP A 48 12.01 10.54 -3.45
CA ASP A 48 11.33 11.46 -4.35
C ASP A 48 11.52 12.94 -3.96
N GLY A 49 12.07 13.23 -2.78
CA GLY A 49 12.33 14.60 -2.29
C GLY A 49 11.10 15.33 -1.75
N GLU A 50 9.98 14.62 -1.59
CA GLU A 50 8.80 15.10 -0.87
C GLU A 50 7.94 13.93 -0.36
N ASP A 51 7.31 14.11 0.81
CA ASP A 51 6.31 13.17 1.33
C ASP A 51 4.92 13.45 0.76
N GLY A 52 4.27 12.43 0.17
CA GLY A 52 2.94 12.61 -0.37
C GLY A 52 2.26 11.34 -0.86
N VAL A 53 0.93 11.39 -0.93
CA VAL A 53 0.11 10.36 -1.58
C VAL A 53 -0.86 11.03 -2.54
N ILE A 54 -0.74 10.71 -3.83
CA ILE A 54 -1.51 11.33 -4.91
C ILE A 54 -2.31 10.24 -5.63
N VAL A 55 -3.58 10.53 -5.92
CA VAL A 55 -4.42 9.70 -6.80
C VAL A 55 -4.47 10.36 -8.16
N VAL A 56 -4.07 9.63 -9.20
CA VAL A 56 -4.11 10.10 -10.59
C VAL A 56 -5.11 9.29 -11.38
N ALA A 57 -5.97 9.98 -12.14
CA ALA A 57 -6.79 9.36 -13.17
C ALA A 57 -5.91 9.05 -14.39
N GLN A 58 -6.06 7.86 -14.96
CA GLN A 58 -5.54 7.57 -16.30
C GLN A 58 -6.39 8.23 -17.39
#